data_AF-A0A7C4D4M7-F1
#
_entry.id   AF-A0A7C4D4M7-F1
#
_cell.length_a   1.000
_cell.length_b   1.000
_cell.length_c   1.000
_cell.angle_alpha   90.00
_cell.angle_beta   90.00
_cell.angle_gamma   90.00
#
_symmetry.space_group_name_H-M   'P 1'
#
loop_
_entity.id
_entity.type
_entity.pdbx_description
1 polymer ?
#
loop_
_entity_poly.entity_id
_entity_poly.type
_entity_poly.pdbx_seq_one_letter_code
_entity_poly.pdbx_strand_id
1 'polypeptide(L)'
;MKSRNAFAASLFGLLLALLAGQTLAEAQPAELSVLAAIEKDGRIFFGGYLGRGYFRQPVLGVVKGGEVTLLALPGTGAILSVKPTPQGAVGFGFMVSEEWVPQAVAVLLNYDNSYAAFSVSANASFYGVDGIALDEDELILTGYVYASRYAGDSDVLSIRLSSSGLVKTYACYGSLGYPDLPRRVLRSGSLIVLVGETWAYNVSQSDVLVLVLDEGLRVKASYAVGGAGAETPEDAIVVDGDLVVVGTTTSDGYSGFAVRVSDVGGLVWLRSFKGFGSTFLVSVDYAGGVLKALGMTEVEEGVKVPVLLTLSEKYGWSFELSRVEVLEADNFKLMPVSARGGALFLWGNNSLFRVKDGAGKAWSMHPLNTTQLELLNHSQLAVSMERALYGWRSIPGIVEEKPCNVLLSVRPLEPTVTTFKWRETSLKVVAGEYKSKVELGTLVQRWLERNVPLLLLSPALVIFASLILAAFRRRRSYPKAVHVYR
;
A
#
# COMPACT_ATOMS: atom_id res chain seq x y z
N MET A 1 41.52 4.29 -41.06
CA MET A 1 40.64 5.49 -41.18
C MET A 1 39.15 5.14 -41.28
N LYS A 2 38.71 4.17 -42.10
CA LYS A 2 37.28 3.83 -42.25
C LYS A 2 36.57 3.36 -40.96
N SER A 3 37.25 2.70 -40.02
CA SER A 3 36.64 2.21 -38.77
C SER A 3 36.36 3.31 -37.72
N ARG A 4 37.14 4.39 -37.70
CA ARG A 4 36.94 5.51 -36.75
C ARG A 4 35.70 6.34 -37.07
N ASN A 5 35.40 6.50 -38.37
CA ASN A 5 34.23 7.27 -38.81
C ASN A 5 32.91 6.51 -38.56
N ALA A 6 32.92 5.17 -38.67
CA ALA A 6 31.75 4.35 -38.36
C ALA A 6 31.41 4.37 -36.86
N PHE A 7 32.43 4.37 -35.99
CA PHE A 7 32.23 4.47 -34.54
C PHE A 7 31.70 5.86 -34.14
N ALA A 8 32.27 6.94 -34.68
CA ALA A 8 31.79 8.30 -34.41
C ALA A 8 30.34 8.52 -34.89
N ALA A 9 29.98 8.01 -36.07
CA ALA A 9 28.61 8.07 -36.58
C ALA A 9 27.62 7.27 -35.71
N SER A 10 28.04 6.11 -35.19
CA SER A 10 27.21 5.30 -34.29
C SER A 10 26.99 5.98 -32.94
N LEU A 11 28.04 6.60 -32.38
CA LEU A 11 27.95 7.36 -31.12
C LEU A 11 27.06 8.61 -31.28
N PHE A 12 27.18 9.31 -32.40
CA PHE A 12 26.36 10.47 -32.72
C PHE A 12 24.89 10.07 -32.96
N GLY A 13 24.63 8.94 -33.61
CA GLY A 13 23.29 8.38 -33.77
C GLY A 13 22.66 7.98 -32.43
N LEU A 14 23.43 7.39 -31.51
CA LEU A 14 22.97 7.08 -30.16
C LEU A 14 22.64 8.35 -29.36
N LEU A 15 23.50 9.38 -29.45
CA LEU A 15 23.27 10.67 -28.80
C LEU A 15 22.00 11.36 -29.33
N LEU A 16 21.81 11.37 -30.65
CA LEU A 16 20.60 11.92 -31.28
C LEU A 16 19.35 11.11 -30.89
N ALA A 17 19.44 9.78 -30.80
CA ALA A 17 18.34 8.95 -30.33
C ALA A 17 18.01 9.20 -28.85
N LEU A 18 19.01 9.43 -28.00
CA LEU A 18 18.81 9.80 -26.60
C LEU A 18 18.17 11.20 -26.47
N LEU A 19 18.62 12.18 -27.25
CA LEU A 19 18.06 13.54 -27.28
C LEU A 19 16.63 13.55 -27.86
N ALA A 20 16.39 12.81 -28.94
CA ALA A 20 15.06 12.65 -29.51
C ALA A 20 14.11 11.88 -28.57
N GLY A 21 14.64 10.93 -27.80
CA GLY A 21 13.90 10.26 -26.73
C GLY A 21 13.46 11.22 -25.63
N GLN A 22 14.30 12.21 -25.27
CA GLN A 22 13.93 13.25 -24.30
C GLN A 22 12.82 14.18 -24.83
N THR A 23 12.90 14.63 -26.08
CA THR A 23 11.86 15.49 -26.68
C THR A 23 10.54 14.76 -26.90
N LEU A 24 10.57 13.45 -27.22
CA LEU A 24 9.35 12.63 -27.31
C LEU A 24 8.73 12.38 -25.92
N ALA A 25 9.55 12.25 -24.87
CA ALA A 25 9.05 12.14 -23.49
C ALA A 25 8.37 13.42 -23.02
N GLU A 26 8.82 14.60 -23.48
CA GLU A 26 8.17 15.89 -23.19
C GLU A 26 6.79 16.04 -23.85
N ALA A 27 6.49 15.28 -24.91
CA ALA A 27 5.23 15.37 -25.63
C ALA A 27 4.08 14.59 -24.96
N GLN A 28 4.36 13.71 -23.98
CA GLN A 28 3.29 12.99 -23.28
C GLN A 28 2.56 13.92 -22.29
N PRO A 29 1.21 13.88 -22.25
CA PRO A 29 0.46 14.64 -21.27
C PRO A 29 0.86 14.22 -19.85
N ALA A 30 0.90 15.18 -18.92
CA ALA A 30 1.12 14.82 -17.51
C ALA A 30 -0.02 13.93 -17.01
N GLU A 31 0.33 12.78 -16.44
CA GLU A 31 -0.63 11.89 -15.79
C GLU A 31 -0.62 12.16 -14.28
N LEU A 32 -1.78 12.51 -13.72
CA LEU A 32 -1.94 12.59 -12.28
C LEU A 32 -1.96 11.16 -11.70
N SER A 33 -1.28 10.94 -10.60
CA SER A 33 -1.38 9.72 -9.79
C SER A 33 -1.71 10.13 -8.37
N VAL A 34 -2.81 9.62 -7.84
CA VAL A 34 -3.25 9.89 -6.46
C VAL A 34 -2.84 8.71 -5.58
N LEU A 35 -2.10 8.99 -4.51
CA LEU A 35 -1.55 7.99 -3.58
C LEU A 35 -2.22 8.06 -2.20
N ALA A 36 -2.74 9.23 -1.82
CA ALA A 36 -3.46 9.43 -0.58
C ALA A 36 -4.65 10.36 -0.80
N ALA A 37 -5.74 10.12 -0.08
CA ALA A 37 -6.91 11.00 -0.10
C ALA A 37 -7.64 10.96 1.25
N ILE A 38 -8.23 12.09 1.62
CA ILE A 38 -9.14 12.22 2.77
C ILE A 38 -10.30 13.14 2.40
N GLU A 39 -11.43 12.96 3.06
CA GLU A 39 -12.54 13.92 3.01
C GLU A 39 -12.69 14.61 4.36
N LYS A 40 -12.82 15.94 4.33
CA LYS A 40 -13.12 16.75 5.50
C LYS A 40 -13.94 17.98 5.08
N ASP A 41 -15.00 18.27 5.83
CA ASP A 41 -15.86 19.45 5.64
C ASP A 41 -16.35 19.64 4.19
N GLY A 42 -16.72 18.53 3.56
CA GLY A 42 -17.23 18.50 2.18
C GLY A 42 -16.17 18.74 1.10
N ARG A 43 -14.89 18.71 1.45
CA ARG A 43 -13.75 18.81 0.53
C ARG A 43 -12.97 17.51 0.52
N ILE A 44 -12.39 17.19 -0.62
CA ILE A 44 -11.49 16.05 -0.76
C ILE A 44 -10.08 16.57 -0.96
N PHE A 45 -9.21 16.28 -0.01
CA PHE A 45 -7.78 16.58 -0.13
C PHE A 45 -7.07 15.32 -0.61
N PHE A 46 -6.14 15.47 -1.55
CA PHE A 46 -5.42 14.33 -2.12
C PHE A 46 -3.95 14.66 -2.38
N GLY A 47 -3.09 13.66 -2.23
CA GLY A 47 -1.66 13.74 -2.43
C GLY A 47 -1.21 12.73 -3.48
N GLY A 48 -0.14 13.06 -4.20
CA GLY A 48 0.50 12.13 -5.12
C GLY A 48 1.55 12.82 -5.99
N TYR A 49 1.53 12.54 -7.29
CA TYR A 49 2.45 13.15 -8.25
C TYR A 49 1.83 13.35 -9.65
N LEU A 50 2.40 14.27 -10.43
CA LEU A 50 2.19 14.40 -11.88
C LEU A 50 3.37 13.74 -12.61
N GLY A 51 3.10 12.68 -13.36
CA GLY A 51 4.10 11.94 -14.13
C GLY A 51 4.25 12.47 -15.56
N ARG A 52 5.48 12.72 -16.01
CA ARG A 52 5.86 12.89 -17.42
C ARG A 52 7.12 12.06 -17.68
N GLY A 53 6.95 10.87 -18.22
CA GLY A 53 8.04 9.89 -18.36
C GLY A 53 8.65 9.53 -16.99
N TYR A 54 9.93 9.82 -16.80
CA TYR A 54 10.65 9.56 -15.54
C TYR A 54 10.47 10.65 -14.48
N PHE A 55 10.01 11.84 -14.88
CA PHE A 55 9.80 12.95 -13.96
C PHE A 55 8.45 12.79 -13.26
N ARG A 56 8.45 12.88 -11.92
CA ARG A 56 7.26 12.78 -11.08
C ARG A 56 7.19 14.02 -10.21
N GLN A 57 6.36 14.99 -10.54
CA GLN A 57 6.26 16.23 -9.76
C GLN A 57 5.36 15.99 -8.53
N PRO A 58 5.81 16.22 -7.28
CA PRO A 58 4.95 16.04 -6.12
C PRO A 58 3.78 17.01 -6.15
N VAL A 59 2.57 16.54 -5.83
CA VAL A 59 1.37 17.39 -5.78
C VAL A 59 0.51 17.16 -4.55
N LEU A 60 -0.04 18.25 -4.02
CA LEU A 60 -1.17 18.26 -3.09
C LEU A 60 -2.34 18.99 -3.77
N GLY A 61 -3.53 18.41 -3.73
CA GLY A 61 -4.72 19.03 -4.31
C GLY A 61 -5.92 18.99 -3.39
N VAL A 62 -6.89 19.84 -3.71
CA VAL A 62 -8.22 19.86 -3.08
C VAL A 62 -9.29 19.90 -4.15
N VAL A 63 -10.36 19.13 -3.95
CA VAL A 63 -11.58 19.15 -4.75
C VAL A 63 -12.71 19.77 -3.94
N LYS A 64 -13.38 20.80 -4.50
CA LYS A 64 -14.56 21.45 -3.92
C LYS A 64 -15.58 21.76 -5.01
N GLY A 65 -16.70 21.04 -5.01
CA GLY A 65 -17.79 21.28 -5.99
C GLY A 65 -17.36 21.13 -7.45
N GLY A 66 -16.44 20.21 -7.75
CA GLY A 66 -15.86 20.00 -9.07
C GLY A 66 -14.71 20.94 -9.44
N GLU A 67 -14.45 22.00 -8.67
CA GLU A 67 -13.24 22.79 -8.81
C GLU A 67 -12.08 22.09 -8.12
N VAL A 68 -10.94 22.02 -8.82
CA VAL A 68 -9.70 21.44 -8.33
C VAL A 68 -8.65 22.50 -8.25
N THR A 69 -8.06 22.67 -7.07
CA THR A 69 -6.84 23.45 -6.88
C THR A 69 -5.70 22.47 -6.63
N LEU A 70 -4.65 22.56 -7.44
CA LEU A 70 -3.47 21.71 -7.36
C LEU A 70 -2.24 22.56 -7.05
N LEU A 71 -1.49 22.18 -6.03
CA LEU A 71 -0.19 22.73 -5.66
C LEU A 71 0.89 21.75 -6.12
N ALA A 72 1.61 22.11 -7.18
CA ALA A 72 2.70 21.29 -7.71
C ALA A 72 4.06 21.81 -7.22
N LEU A 73 4.78 20.99 -6.46
CA LEU A 73 6.09 21.34 -5.92
C LEU A 73 7.17 21.29 -7.02
N PRO A 74 8.25 22.09 -6.91
CA PRO A 74 9.39 21.93 -7.81
C PRO A 74 10.09 20.58 -7.57
N GLY A 75 10.73 20.02 -8.60
CA GLY A 75 11.54 18.79 -8.50
C GLY A 75 10.77 17.47 -8.69
N THR A 76 11.44 16.36 -8.43
CA THR A 76 10.89 15.00 -8.58
C THR A 76 10.59 14.37 -7.23
N GLY A 77 9.43 13.76 -7.03
CA GLY A 77 9.05 13.05 -5.81
C GLY A 77 7.55 12.74 -5.77
N ALA A 78 6.98 12.70 -4.57
CA ALA A 78 5.55 12.46 -4.37
C ALA A 78 5.09 12.92 -2.98
N ILE A 79 3.82 13.33 -2.88
CA ILE A 79 3.10 13.43 -1.61
C ILE A 79 2.48 12.05 -1.32
N LEU A 80 2.95 11.39 -0.27
CA LEU A 80 2.60 10.00 0.06
C LEU A 80 1.46 9.91 1.08
N SER A 81 1.23 10.97 1.85
CA SER A 81 0.21 11.01 2.90
C SER A 81 -0.46 12.37 2.95
N VAL A 82 -1.74 12.38 3.35
CA VAL A 82 -2.53 13.58 3.58
C VAL A 82 -3.25 13.45 4.92
N LYS A 83 -3.10 14.43 5.80
CA LYS A 83 -3.76 14.47 7.11
C LYS A 83 -4.67 15.69 7.25
N PRO A 84 -5.79 15.56 7.97
CA PRO A 84 -6.61 16.72 8.29
C PRO A 84 -5.90 17.63 9.29
N THR A 85 -6.10 18.94 9.15
CA THR A 85 -5.74 19.96 10.15
C THR A 85 -7.01 20.74 10.52
N PRO A 86 -7.05 21.51 11.63
CA PRO A 86 -8.22 22.33 11.95
C PRO A 86 -8.62 23.29 10.81
N GLN A 87 -7.64 23.82 10.09
CA GLN A 87 -7.83 24.84 9.05
C GLN A 87 -7.86 24.28 7.62
N GLY A 88 -7.64 22.97 7.42
CA GLY A 88 -7.60 22.34 6.11
C GLY A 88 -6.96 20.95 6.13
N ALA A 89 -5.89 20.78 5.36
CA ALA A 89 -5.11 19.55 5.34
C ALA A 89 -3.61 19.83 5.15
N VAL A 90 -2.79 18.85 5.50
CA VAL A 90 -1.35 18.84 5.25
C VAL A 90 -0.97 17.57 4.48
N GLY A 91 -0.20 17.75 3.41
CA GLY A 91 0.41 16.67 2.65
C GLY A 91 1.86 16.46 3.07
N PHE A 92 2.28 15.20 3.23
CA PHE A 92 3.66 14.82 3.55
C PHE A 92 4.23 13.90 2.48
N GLY A 93 5.53 14.01 2.24
CA GLY A 93 6.23 13.11 1.33
C GLY A 93 7.68 13.51 1.14
N PHE A 94 8.19 13.29 -0.07
CA PHE A 94 9.57 13.63 -0.40
C PHE A 94 9.67 14.29 -1.78
N MET A 95 10.77 15.01 -1.97
CA MET A 95 11.24 15.48 -3.26
C MET A 95 12.74 15.25 -3.38
N VAL A 96 13.27 15.25 -4.60
CA VAL A 96 14.67 15.12 -4.92
C VAL A 96 15.11 16.46 -5.49
N SER A 97 16.14 17.05 -4.87
CA SER A 97 16.72 18.32 -5.31
C SER A 97 17.43 18.18 -6.66
N GLU A 98 17.84 19.30 -7.25
CA GLU A 98 18.68 19.32 -8.47
C GLU A 98 20.01 18.56 -8.30
N GLU A 99 20.50 18.47 -7.07
CA GLU A 99 21.71 17.73 -6.69
C GLU A 99 21.44 16.23 -6.45
N TRP A 100 20.24 15.74 -6.79
CA TRP A 100 19.82 14.36 -6.54
C TRP A 100 19.79 13.96 -5.06
N VAL A 101 19.60 14.93 -4.17
CA VAL A 101 19.49 14.70 -2.73
C VAL A 101 18.01 14.69 -2.34
N PRO A 102 17.49 13.56 -1.82
CA PRO A 102 16.16 13.47 -1.24
C PRO A 102 15.98 14.40 -0.05
N GLN A 103 14.85 15.09 -0.03
CA GLN A 103 14.40 16.01 1.01
C GLN A 103 12.97 15.64 1.38
N ALA A 104 12.63 15.70 2.66
CA ALA A 104 11.24 15.57 3.08
C ALA A 104 10.49 16.86 2.72
N VAL A 105 9.20 16.75 2.45
CA VAL A 105 8.34 17.91 2.18
C VAL A 105 7.09 17.86 3.02
N ALA A 106 6.60 19.04 3.39
CA ALA A 106 5.25 19.21 3.88
C ALA A 106 4.58 20.37 3.15
N VAL A 107 3.30 20.21 2.85
CA VAL A 107 2.47 21.21 2.17
C VAL A 107 1.18 21.37 2.94
N LEU A 108 0.96 22.53 3.55
CA LEU A 108 -0.28 22.90 4.19
C LEU A 108 -1.19 23.58 3.16
N LEU A 109 -2.45 23.18 3.12
CA LEU A 109 -3.48 23.77 2.28
C LEU A 109 -4.73 24.03 3.13
N ASN A 110 -5.01 25.30 3.36
CA ASN A 110 -6.11 25.77 4.19
C ASN A 110 -7.41 25.89 3.39
N TYR A 111 -8.53 26.05 4.10
CA TYR A 111 -9.85 26.17 3.52
C TYR A 111 -10.07 27.45 2.70
N ASP A 112 -9.32 28.51 2.97
CA ASP A 112 -9.31 29.74 2.17
C ASP A 112 -8.38 29.65 0.95
N ASN A 113 -7.83 28.47 0.68
CA ASN A 113 -6.81 28.18 -0.35
C ASN A 113 -5.46 28.87 -0.11
N SER A 114 -5.23 29.47 1.07
CA SER A 114 -3.87 29.81 1.50
C SER A 114 -3.06 28.53 1.70
N TYR A 115 -1.77 28.61 1.47
CA TYR A 115 -0.87 27.46 1.58
C TYR A 115 0.48 27.87 2.13
N ALA A 116 1.17 26.88 2.70
CA ALA A 116 2.59 26.96 3.04
C ALA A 116 3.25 25.65 2.60
N ALA A 117 4.40 25.74 1.95
CA ALA A 117 5.15 24.56 1.53
C ALA A 117 6.61 24.74 1.90
N PHE A 118 7.25 23.68 2.36
CA PHE A 118 8.67 23.70 2.67
C PHE A 118 9.28 22.33 2.45
N SER A 119 10.56 22.32 2.08
CA SER A 119 11.40 21.14 2.12
C SER A 119 12.29 21.16 3.35
N VAL A 120 12.54 19.99 3.90
CA VAL A 120 13.50 19.76 4.97
C VAL A 120 14.59 18.88 4.41
N SER A 121 15.80 19.42 4.33
CA SER A 121 16.99 18.67 3.97
C SER A 121 17.82 18.36 5.21
N ALA A 122 18.59 17.29 5.12
CA ALA A 122 19.68 16.99 6.04
C ALA A 122 21.00 17.00 5.26
N ASN A 123 22.13 16.96 5.98
CA ASN A 123 23.45 16.60 5.41
C ASN A 123 23.53 15.13 4.93
N ALA A 124 22.41 14.42 4.90
CA ALA A 124 22.20 13.09 4.33
C ALA A 124 20.85 13.06 3.59
N SER A 125 20.63 12.04 2.75
CA SER A 125 19.34 11.83 2.08
C SER A 125 18.23 11.64 3.12
N PHE A 126 17.21 12.50 3.10
CA PHE A 126 16.06 12.42 3.99
C PHE A 126 14.78 12.18 3.19
N TYR A 127 14.20 11.00 3.33
CA TYR A 127 12.95 10.63 2.66
C TYR A 127 11.79 10.82 3.62
N GLY A 128 11.03 11.90 3.46
CA GLY A 128 9.79 12.10 4.21
C GLY A 128 8.71 11.11 3.77
N VAL A 129 8.00 10.53 4.73
CA VAL A 129 7.00 9.49 4.48
C VAL A 129 5.62 9.89 4.96
N ASP A 130 5.51 10.29 6.23
CA ASP A 130 4.24 10.64 6.85
C ASP A 130 4.44 11.71 7.93
N GLY A 131 3.35 12.21 8.49
CA GLY A 131 3.36 13.19 9.56
C GLY A 131 1.96 13.37 10.14
N ILE A 132 1.81 14.30 11.09
CA ILE A 132 0.53 14.71 11.65
C ILE A 132 0.56 16.19 12.02
N ALA A 133 -0.62 16.81 12.13
CA ALA A 133 -0.76 18.07 12.84
C ALA A 133 -1.01 17.79 14.33
N LEU A 134 -0.26 18.46 15.20
CA LEU A 134 -0.49 18.42 16.64
C LEU A 134 -1.59 19.40 17.04
N ASP A 135 -1.58 20.58 16.43
CA ASP A 135 -2.54 21.65 16.58
C ASP A 135 -2.59 22.49 15.28
N GLU A 136 -2.99 23.77 15.37
CA GLU A 136 -3.05 24.66 14.20
C GLU A 136 -1.67 25.08 13.69
N ASP A 137 -0.67 25.16 14.57
CA ASP A 137 0.64 25.76 14.31
C ASP A 137 1.79 24.79 14.43
N GLU A 138 1.53 23.52 14.75
CA GLU A 138 2.56 22.51 14.93
C GLU A 138 2.31 21.23 14.16
N LEU A 139 3.38 20.74 13.56
CA LEU A 139 3.42 19.51 12.79
C LEU A 139 4.51 18.59 13.32
N ILE A 140 4.27 17.29 13.19
CA ILE A 140 5.31 16.27 13.19
C ILE A 140 5.48 15.76 11.77
N LEU A 141 6.71 15.77 11.28
CA LEU A 141 7.12 15.16 10.02
C LEU A 141 8.08 14.03 10.34
N THR A 142 7.83 12.85 9.77
CA THR A 142 8.67 11.67 9.96
C THR A 142 9.07 11.07 8.63
N GLY A 143 10.31 10.60 8.59
CA GLY A 143 10.90 9.91 7.45
C GLY A 143 12.12 9.12 7.89
N TYR A 144 12.96 8.74 6.95
CA TYR A 144 14.21 8.04 7.27
C TYR A 144 15.42 8.71 6.63
N VAL A 145 16.55 8.60 7.32
CA VAL A 145 17.87 9.05 6.87
C VAL A 145 18.81 7.87 6.79
N TYR A 146 19.68 7.83 5.78
CA TYR A 146 20.74 6.82 5.72
C TYR A 146 21.90 7.24 6.64
N ALA A 147 22.04 6.56 7.77
CA ALA A 147 23.02 6.89 8.81
C ALA A 147 24.47 6.58 8.37
N SER A 148 24.65 5.60 7.49
CA SER A 148 25.95 5.17 6.96
C SER A 148 25.87 5.00 5.45
N ARG A 149 26.79 5.63 4.71
CA ARG A 149 26.91 5.44 3.25
C ARG A 149 27.29 3.99 2.86
N TYR A 150 27.75 3.17 3.80
CA TYR A 150 28.40 1.89 3.51
C TYR A 150 27.62 0.66 3.97
N ALA A 151 26.64 0.80 4.87
CA ALA A 151 25.92 -0.34 5.45
C ALA A 151 24.44 -0.44 5.01
N GLY A 152 23.88 0.59 4.38
CA GLY A 152 22.44 0.61 4.05
C GLY A 152 21.52 0.80 5.26
N ASP A 153 22.09 1.08 6.43
CA ASP A 153 21.35 1.39 7.65
C ASP A 153 20.58 2.69 7.47
N SER A 154 19.29 2.63 7.81
CA SER A 154 18.41 3.80 7.85
C SER A 154 17.84 3.96 9.24
N ASP A 155 17.90 5.19 9.74
CA ASP A 155 17.31 5.57 11.02
C ASP A 155 16.03 6.38 10.75
N VAL A 156 15.03 6.18 11.59
CA VAL A 156 13.83 7.00 11.63
C VAL A 156 14.21 8.39 12.13
N LEU A 157 13.91 9.43 11.35
CA LEU A 157 14.04 10.82 11.74
C LEU A 157 12.64 11.42 11.91
N SER A 158 12.34 11.90 13.12
CA SER A 158 11.12 12.67 13.40
C SER A 158 11.47 14.11 13.75
N ILE A 159 10.70 15.04 13.21
CA ILE A 159 10.92 16.48 13.34
C ILE A 159 9.61 17.11 13.79
N ARG A 160 9.66 17.87 14.89
CA ARG A 160 8.58 18.76 15.30
C ARG A 160 8.89 20.15 14.78
N LEU A 161 7.97 20.72 14.03
CA LEU A 161 8.14 22.02 13.38
C LEU A 161 6.87 22.85 13.49
N SER A 162 7.00 24.17 13.33
CA SER A 162 5.84 25.03 13.18
C SER A 162 5.20 24.90 11.79
N SER A 163 3.96 25.34 11.63
CA SER A 163 3.26 25.50 10.34
C SER A 163 4.04 26.36 9.34
N SER A 164 4.93 27.24 9.82
CA SER A 164 5.86 28.06 9.02
C SER A 164 7.20 27.39 8.68
N GLY A 165 7.43 26.15 9.14
CA GLY A 165 8.66 25.39 8.89
C GLY A 165 9.80 25.65 9.88
N LEU A 166 9.56 26.34 11.01
CA LEU A 166 10.58 26.49 12.05
C LEU A 166 10.74 25.18 12.82
N VAL A 167 11.95 24.59 12.80
CA VAL A 167 12.27 23.38 13.57
C VAL A 167 12.29 23.70 15.07
N LYS A 168 11.45 22.99 15.84
CA LYS A 168 11.38 23.09 17.31
C LYS A 168 12.24 22.04 17.99
N THR A 169 12.12 20.78 17.55
CA THR A 169 12.95 19.67 18.01
C THR A 169 13.00 18.58 16.93
N TYR A 170 13.97 17.70 17.01
CA TYR A 170 14.07 16.52 16.16
C TYR A 170 14.82 15.41 16.91
N ALA A 171 14.54 14.17 16.55
CA ALA A 171 15.18 13.00 17.13
C ALA A 171 15.33 11.89 16.09
N CYS A 172 16.42 11.14 16.22
CA CYS A 172 16.74 9.98 15.41
C CYS A 172 16.52 8.71 16.24
N TYR A 173 15.96 7.68 15.63
CA TYR A 173 15.76 6.38 16.26
C TYR A 173 16.16 5.29 15.30
N GLY A 174 16.79 4.25 15.82
CA GLY A 174 16.97 3.04 15.04
C GLY A 174 17.71 1.97 15.79
N SER A 175 17.99 0.92 15.05
CA SER A 175 18.64 -0.30 15.51
C SER A 175 20.07 -0.33 14.99
N LEU A 176 20.99 -0.93 15.73
CA LEU A 176 22.38 -0.95 15.33
C LEU A 176 22.59 -1.91 14.14
N GLY A 177 22.98 -1.39 12.98
CA GLY A 177 23.33 -2.20 11.80
C GLY A 177 22.14 -2.72 10.98
N TYR A 178 20.94 -2.15 11.16
CA TYR A 178 19.75 -2.54 10.44
C TYR A 178 18.90 -1.34 10.04
N PRO A 179 18.17 -1.40 8.91
CA PRO A 179 17.24 -0.35 8.51
C PRO A 179 15.93 -0.37 9.32
N ASP A 180 15.51 0.83 9.73
CA ASP A 180 14.21 1.12 10.33
C ASP A 180 13.50 2.18 9.48
N LEU A 181 12.35 1.81 8.90
CA LEU A 181 11.65 2.61 7.89
C LEU A 181 10.26 2.98 8.40
N PRO A 182 9.96 4.26 8.71
CA PRO A 182 8.62 4.65 9.12
C PRO A 182 7.65 4.60 7.94
N ARG A 183 6.39 4.30 8.22
CA ARG A 183 5.30 4.20 7.24
C ARG A 183 4.09 5.05 7.61
N ARG A 184 3.78 5.13 8.90
CA ARG A 184 2.66 5.91 9.43
C ARG A 184 2.99 6.63 10.73
N VAL A 185 2.42 7.82 10.90
CA VAL A 185 2.39 8.60 12.14
C VAL A 185 0.95 8.78 12.58
N LEU A 186 0.68 8.47 13.85
CA LEU A 186 -0.62 8.55 14.49
C LEU A 186 -0.53 9.30 15.81
N ARG A 187 -1.67 9.81 16.27
CA ARG A 187 -1.83 10.40 17.60
C ARG A 187 -2.74 9.51 18.44
N SER A 188 -2.31 9.19 19.66
CA SER A 188 -3.11 8.49 20.68
C SER A 188 -3.07 9.31 21.96
N GLY A 189 -4.06 10.21 22.15
CA GLY A 189 -4.04 11.19 23.24
C GLY A 189 -2.83 12.13 23.16
N SER A 190 -1.96 12.10 24.17
CA SER A 190 -0.69 12.85 24.22
C SER A 190 0.51 12.06 23.69
N LEU A 191 0.30 10.84 23.19
CA LEU A 191 1.35 10.01 22.62
C LEU A 191 1.33 10.09 21.10
N ILE A 192 2.53 9.99 20.53
CA ILE A 192 2.75 9.85 19.10
C ILE A 192 3.13 8.41 18.84
N VAL A 193 2.43 7.76 17.92
CA VAL A 193 2.69 6.37 17.55
C VAL A 193 3.18 6.33 16.12
N LEU A 194 4.39 5.79 15.94
CA LEU A 194 5.01 5.54 14.66
C LEU A 194 4.89 4.05 14.35
N VAL A 195 4.45 3.75 13.12
CA VAL A 195 4.41 2.39 12.59
C VAL A 195 5.30 2.32 11.37
N GLY A 196 6.12 1.29 11.27
CA GLY A 196 7.10 1.14 10.21
C GLY A 196 7.62 -0.28 10.07
N GLU A 197 8.71 -0.44 9.36
CA GLU A 197 9.45 -1.69 9.23
C GLU A 197 10.71 -1.60 10.08
N THR A 198 11.10 -2.72 10.68
CA THR A 198 12.41 -2.90 11.32
C THR A 198 13.02 -4.20 10.84
N TRP A 199 14.31 -4.19 10.52
CA TRP A 199 15.05 -5.38 10.10
C TRP A 199 15.96 -5.91 11.21
N ALA A 200 15.86 -5.34 12.41
CA ALA A 200 16.79 -5.57 13.50
C ALA A 200 16.69 -6.95 14.13
N TYR A 201 15.50 -7.53 14.12
CA TYR A 201 15.22 -8.71 14.90
C TYR A 201 15.35 -10.01 14.09
N ASN A 202 14.82 -10.02 12.87
CA ASN A 202 14.86 -11.19 12.01
C ASN A 202 15.79 -10.93 10.83
N VAL A 203 17.02 -11.43 10.89
CA VAL A 203 18.06 -11.11 9.90
C VAL A 203 17.55 -11.39 8.48
N SER A 204 17.47 -10.34 7.65
CA SER A 204 16.96 -10.36 6.27
C SER A 204 15.44 -10.44 6.10
N GLN A 205 14.67 -10.18 7.16
CA GLN A 205 13.21 -10.10 7.13
C GLN A 205 12.74 -8.93 7.99
N SER A 206 11.82 -8.12 7.48
CA SER A 206 11.26 -7.01 8.25
C SER A 206 10.18 -7.50 9.22
N ASP A 207 10.12 -6.90 10.41
CA ASP A 207 8.98 -6.97 11.32
C ASP A 207 8.24 -5.62 11.30
N VAL A 208 7.01 -5.57 11.83
CA VAL A 208 6.32 -4.31 12.09
C VAL A 208 6.99 -3.60 13.27
N LEU A 209 7.61 -2.46 13.01
CA LEU A 209 8.06 -1.53 14.04
C LEU A 209 6.86 -0.75 14.58
N VAL A 210 6.69 -0.77 15.91
CA VAL A 210 5.82 0.16 16.64
C VAL A 210 6.69 0.97 17.59
N LEU A 211 6.74 2.28 17.40
CA LEU A 211 7.51 3.21 18.22
C LEU A 211 6.58 4.24 18.85
N VAL A 212 6.55 4.28 20.18
CA VAL A 212 5.68 5.18 20.97
C VAL A 212 6.54 6.28 21.55
N LEU A 213 6.17 7.53 21.27
CA LEU A 213 6.88 8.73 21.69
C LEU A 213 5.97 9.62 22.54
N ASP A 214 6.56 10.43 23.42
CA ASP A 214 5.86 11.62 23.93
C ASP A 214 5.89 12.78 22.92
N GLU A 215 5.16 13.86 23.20
CA GLU A 215 5.15 15.06 22.34
C GLU A 215 6.53 15.73 22.23
N GLY A 216 7.44 15.45 23.17
CA GLY A 216 8.84 15.88 23.13
C GLY A 216 9.72 15.02 22.21
N LEU A 217 9.12 14.06 21.49
CA LEU A 217 9.80 13.09 20.64
C LEU A 217 10.74 12.15 21.44
N ARG A 218 10.47 11.89 22.72
CA ARG A 218 11.25 10.92 23.50
C ARG A 218 10.59 9.55 23.48
N VAL A 219 11.39 8.50 23.33
CA VAL A 219 10.93 7.12 23.30
C VAL A 219 10.32 6.73 24.64
N LYS A 220 9.09 6.21 24.61
CA LYS A 220 8.39 5.60 25.75
C LYS A 220 8.38 4.09 25.66
N ALA A 221 8.19 3.57 24.46
CA ALA A 221 8.23 2.14 24.18
C ALA A 221 8.56 1.91 22.71
N SER A 222 9.16 0.77 22.40
CA SER A 222 9.37 0.30 21.03
C SER A 222 9.13 -1.21 20.97
N TYR A 223 8.55 -1.69 19.87
CA TYR A 223 8.21 -3.09 19.67
C TYR A 223 8.49 -3.52 18.22
N ALA A 224 9.05 -4.73 18.03
CA ALA A 224 8.94 -5.48 16.78
C ALA A 224 7.78 -6.45 16.90
N VAL A 225 6.85 -6.42 15.93
CA VAL A 225 5.72 -7.34 15.84
C VAL A 225 5.76 -8.04 14.49
N GLY A 226 6.06 -9.32 14.48
CA GLY A 226 6.21 -10.06 13.23
C GLY A 226 6.51 -11.53 13.42
N GLY A 227 6.67 -12.23 12.30
CA GLY A 227 6.71 -13.67 12.18
C GLY A 227 8.03 -14.21 11.63
N ALA A 228 7.95 -15.27 10.82
CA ALA A 228 9.10 -15.90 10.16
C ALA A 228 9.27 -15.42 8.70
N GLY A 229 8.52 -14.39 8.30
CA GLY A 229 8.55 -13.76 6.99
C GLY A 229 8.89 -12.28 7.12
N ALA A 230 8.82 -11.58 6.00
CA ALA A 230 8.92 -10.12 5.96
C ALA A 230 7.52 -9.52 6.06
N GLU A 231 7.35 -8.60 7.00
CA GLU A 231 6.15 -7.82 7.25
C GLU A 231 6.35 -6.37 6.80
N THR A 232 5.47 -5.90 5.92
CA THR A 232 5.45 -4.52 5.42
C THR A 232 4.12 -3.89 5.84
N PRO A 233 4.08 -3.08 6.91
CA PRO A 233 2.88 -2.34 7.27
C PRO A 233 2.67 -1.17 6.31
N GLU A 234 1.42 -0.98 5.88
CA GLU A 234 1.04 0.08 4.95
C GLU A 234 0.17 1.14 5.62
N ASP A 235 -0.69 0.73 6.56
CA ASP A 235 -1.57 1.64 7.27
C ASP A 235 -1.83 1.19 8.71
N ALA A 236 -2.22 2.14 9.54
CA ALA A 236 -2.60 1.88 10.92
C ALA A 236 -3.65 2.87 11.43
N ILE A 237 -4.33 2.47 12.51
CA ILE A 237 -5.28 3.27 13.30
C ILE A 237 -5.19 2.93 14.77
N VAL A 238 -5.67 3.85 15.61
CA VAL A 238 -5.89 3.60 17.04
C VAL A 238 -7.37 3.26 17.25
N VAL A 239 -7.64 2.14 17.92
CA VAL A 239 -8.99 1.66 18.28
C VAL A 239 -8.99 1.34 19.77
N ASP A 240 -9.73 2.13 20.55
CA ASP A 240 -9.84 1.96 22.01
C ASP A 240 -8.48 1.91 22.75
N GLY A 241 -7.50 2.67 22.26
CA GLY A 241 -6.13 2.70 22.80
C GLY A 241 -5.17 1.69 22.18
N ASP A 242 -5.70 0.62 21.57
CA ASP A 242 -4.91 -0.36 20.84
C ASP A 242 -4.56 0.14 19.44
N LEU A 243 -3.49 -0.40 18.87
CA LEU A 243 -3.08 -0.15 17.49
C LEU A 243 -3.59 -1.27 16.60
N VAL A 244 -4.32 -0.94 15.53
CA VAL A 244 -4.62 -1.87 14.44
C VAL A 244 -3.78 -1.50 13.23
N VAL A 245 -2.98 -2.45 12.75
CA VAL A 245 -2.08 -2.29 11.61
C VAL A 245 -2.51 -3.24 10.50
N VAL A 246 -2.47 -2.77 9.25
CA VAL A 246 -2.65 -3.60 8.05
C VAL A 246 -1.44 -3.47 7.14
N GLY A 247 -1.20 -4.52 6.36
CA GLY A 247 -0.09 -4.54 5.42
C GLY A 247 0.00 -5.85 4.66
N THR A 248 1.23 -6.22 4.32
CA THR A 248 1.57 -7.46 3.60
C THR A 248 2.59 -8.26 4.40
N THR A 249 2.43 -9.58 4.45
CA THR A 249 3.39 -10.51 5.04
C THR A 249 3.84 -11.53 4.00
N THR A 250 5.05 -12.06 4.15
CA THR A 250 5.51 -13.25 3.40
C THR A 250 5.55 -14.52 4.25
N SER A 251 5.13 -14.44 5.53
CA SER A 251 5.15 -15.55 6.51
C SER A 251 4.33 -16.77 6.04
N ASP A 252 3.29 -16.58 5.22
CA ASP A 252 2.47 -17.64 4.64
C ASP A 252 2.33 -17.50 3.11
N GLY A 253 3.38 -16.98 2.47
CA GLY A 253 3.35 -16.43 1.11
C GLY A 253 2.92 -14.96 1.11
N TYR A 254 2.81 -14.32 -0.06
CA TYR A 254 2.41 -12.92 -0.18
C TYR A 254 0.93 -12.72 0.17
N SER A 255 0.63 -12.51 1.45
CA SER A 255 -0.72 -12.34 1.98
C SER A 255 -0.90 -10.96 2.59
N GLY A 256 -2.12 -10.45 2.58
CA GLY A 256 -2.46 -9.29 3.39
C GLY A 256 -2.49 -9.70 4.86
N PHE A 257 -2.17 -8.82 5.79
CA PHE A 257 -2.40 -9.08 7.22
C PHE A 257 -3.16 -7.92 7.87
N ALA A 258 -3.87 -8.25 8.95
CA ALA A 258 -4.33 -7.27 9.92
C ALA A 258 -3.96 -7.77 11.33
N VAL A 259 -3.40 -6.87 12.14
CA VAL A 259 -2.93 -7.16 13.49
C VAL A 259 -3.42 -6.09 14.45
N ARG A 260 -3.88 -6.51 15.63
CA ARG A 260 -4.20 -5.63 16.76
C ARG A 260 -3.13 -5.82 17.84
N VAL A 261 -2.47 -4.72 18.20
CA VAL A 261 -1.40 -4.65 19.18
C VAL A 261 -1.89 -3.77 20.32
N SER A 262 -1.84 -4.27 21.55
CA SER A 262 -2.23 -3.51 22.74
C SER A 262 -1.32 -2.32 22.98
N ASP A 263 -1.79 -1.36 23.77
CA ASP A 263 -1.03 -0.20 24.24
C ASP A 263 0.28 -0.56 24.98
N VAL A 264 0.33 -1.73 25.61
CA VAL A 264 1.55 -2.29 26.25
C VAL A 264 2.40 -3.15 25.30
N GLY A 265 2.02 -3.21 24.02
CA GLY A 265 2.74 -3.89 22.94
C GLY A 265 2.45 -5.38 22.79
N GLY A 266 1.54 -5.95 23.56
CA GLY A 266 1.13 -7.35 23.41
C GLY A 266 0.27 -7.60 22.17
N LEU A 267 0.43 -8.74 21.51
CA LEU A 267 -0.40 -9.17 20.38
C LEU A 267 -1.79 -9.58 20.87
N VAL A 268 -2.83 -8.85 20.45
CA VAL A 268 -4.22 -9.09 20.86
C VAL A 268 -4.96 -9.97 19.85
N TRP A 269 -4.77 -9.68 18.56
CA TRP A 269 -5.42 -10.40 17.47
C TRP A 269 -4.58 -10.31 16.19
N LEU A 270 -4.65 -11.35 15.37
CA LEU A 270 -3.89 -11.44 14.12
C LEU A 270 -4.60 -12.35 13.12
N ARG A 271 -4.67 -11.90 11.86
CA ARG A 271 -5.12 -12.71 10.70
C ARG A 271 -4.33 -12.37 9.45
N SER A 272 -4.17 -13.36 8.57
CA SER A 272 -3.82 -13.14 7.17
C SER A 272 -5.03 -13.30 6.26
N PHE A 273 -4.93 -12.63 5.11
CA PHE A 273 -5.92 -12.64 4.04
C PHE A 273 -5.20 -12.99 2.75
N LYS A 274 -5.53 -14.15 2.18
CA LYS A 274 -4.86 -14.70 1.01
C LYS A 274 -5.85 -15.04 -0.10
N GLY A 275 -5.77 -14.29 -1.20
CA GLY A 275 -6.44 -14.64 -2.46
C GLY A 275 -5.75 -15.79 -3.20
N PHE A 276 -6.01 -15.91 -4.51
CA PHE A 276 -5.35 -16.91 -5.37
C PHE A 276 -3.85 -16.61 -5.57
N GLY A 277 -3.48 -15.33 -5.49
CA GLY A 277 -2.11 -14.83 -5.62
C GLY A 277 -1.77 -13.85 -4.50
N SER A 278 -0.94 -12.84 -4.82
CA SER A 278 -0.51 -11.86 -3.84
C SER A 278 -1.67 -10.98 -3.37
N THR A 279 -1.77 -10.81 -2.06
CA THR A 279 -2.74 -9.89 -1.43
C THR A 279 -1.98 -8.80 -0.66
N PHE A 280 -2.40 -7.55 -0.83
CA PHE A 280 -1.77 -6.38 -0.21
C PHE A 280 -2.87 -5.52 0.40
N LEU A 281 -2.84 -5.27 1.70
CA LEU A 281 -3.75 -4.32 2.34
C LEU A 281 -3.05 -2.97 2.47
N VAL A 282 -3.69 -1.91 2.00
CA VAL A 282 -3.06 -0.58 1.84
C VAL A 282 -3.67 0.48 2.75
N SER A 283 -4.90 0.27 3.23
CA SER A 283 -5.55 1.23 4.12
C SER A 283 -6.55 0.58 5.04
N VAL A 284 -6.74 1.16 6.22
CA VAL A 284 -7.66 0.66 7.24
C VAL A 284 -8.48 1.77 7.87
N ASP A 285 -9.77 1.52 8.09
CA ASP A 285 -10.71 2.39 8.79
C ASP A 285 -11.48 1.60 9.84
N TYR A 286 -11.92 2.27 10.90
CA TYR A 286 -12.76 1.64 11.93
C TYR A 286 -13.89 2.58 12.33
N ALA A 287 -15.13 2.07 12.30
CA ALA A 287 -16.30 2.80 12.74
C ALA A 287 -17.37 1.84 13.25
N GLY A 288 -17.87 2.11 14.47
CA GLY A 288 -19.02 1.39 15.04
C GLY A 288 -18.84 -0.12 15.14
N GLY A 289 -17.67 -0.60 15.60
CA GLY A 289 -17.40 -2.04 15.71
C GLY A 289 -17.07 -2.73 14.38
N VAL A 290 -16.87 -1.98 13.30
CA VAL A 290 -16.55 -2.52 11.98
C VAL A 290 -15.21 -2.00 11.50
N LEU A 291 -14.27 -2.91 11.26
CA LEU A 291 -12.98 -2.65 10.64
C LEU A 291 -13.11 -2.86 9.13
N LYS A 292 -12.71 -1.86 8.35
CA LYS A 292 -12.65 -1.94 6.89
C LYS A 292 -11.19 -1.89 6.45
N ALA A 293 -10.70 -2.96 5.81
CA ALA A 293 -9.37 -2.99 5.23
C ALA A 293 -9.48 -2.99 3.69
N LEU A 294 -8.92 -1.96 3.07
CA LEU A 294 -8.87 -1.79 1.63
C LEU A 294 -7.53 -2.27 1.10
N GLY A 295 -7.53 -3.00 -0.01
CA GLY A 295 -6.33 -3.58 -0.59
C GLY A 295 -6.45 -3.97 -2.04
N MET A 296 -5.44 -4.69 -2.52
CA MET A 296 -5.43 -5.40 -3.79
C MET A 296 -5.31 -6.90 -3.52
N THR A 297 -6.06 -7.71 -4.26
CA THR A 297 -5.89 -9.16 -4.23
C THR A 297 -6.07 -9.74 -5.62
N GLU A 298 -5.71 -10.99 -5.75
CA GLU A 298 -5.97 -11.81 -6.92
C GLU A 298 -7.17 -12.70 -6.60
N VAL A 299 -8.36 -12.26 -7.03
CA VAL A 299 -9.63 -12.96 -6.78
C VAL A 299 -9.78 -14.20 -7.64
N GLU A 300 -9.05 -14.23 -8.76
CA GLU A 300 -8.90 -15.35 -9.68
C GLU A 300 -7.48 -15.27 -10.25
N GLU A 301 -6.91 -16.41 -10.62
CA GLU A 301 -5.53 -16.46 -11.10
C GLU A 301 -5.30 -15.55 -12.34
N GLY A 302 -4.41 -14.57 -12.17
CA GLY A 302 -4.08 -13.51 -13.12
C GLY A 302 -4.92 -12.22 -12.99
N VAL A 303 -5.99 -12.23 -12.21
CA VAL A 303 -6.97 -11.13 -12.11
C VAL A 303 -6.76 -10.37 -10.80
N LYS A 304 -5.91 -9.34 -10.86
CA LYS A 304 -5.66 -8.42 -9.73
C LYS A 304 -6.70 -7.31 -9.70
N VAL A 305 -7.40 -7.19 -8.59
CA VAL A 305 -8.50 -6.23 -8.37
C VAL A 305 -8.43 -5.64 -6.97
N PRO A 306 -8.95 -4.43 -6.76
CA PRO A 306 -9.13 -3.92 -5.41
C PRO A 306 -10.17 -4.74 -4.65
N VAL A 307 -9.93 -4.90 -3.35
CA VAL A 307 -10.83 -5.60 -2.45
C VAL A 307 -11.05 -4.78 -1.19
N LEU A 308 -12.29 -4.79 -0.69
CA LEU A 308 -12.64 -4.29 0.63
C LEU A 308 -13.00 -5.46 1.53
N LEU A 309 -12.20 -5.67 2.56
CA LEU A 309 -12.48 -6.61 3.62
C LEU A 309 -13.25 -5.87 4.71
N THR A 310 -14.43 -6.38 5.06
CA THR A 310 -15.23 -5.87 6.18
C THR A 310 -15.18 -6.89 7.30
N LEU A 311 -14.58 -6.50 8.43
CA LEU A 311 -14.45 -7.35 9.60
C LEU A 311 -15.29 -6.77 10.74
N SER A 312 -16.10 -7.63 11.34
CA SER A 312 -16.93 -7.27 12.48
C SER A 312 -16.18 -7.57 13.76
N GLU A 313 -16.16 -6.63 14.69
CA GLU A 313 -15.57 -6.84 16.00
C GLU A 313 -16.36 -7.88 16.80
N LYS A 314 -15.62 -8.77 17.46
CA LYS A 314 -16.13 -9.83 18.32
C LYS A 314 -15.44 -9.73 19.67
N TYR A 315 -16.25 -9.74 20.71
CA TYR A 315 -15.81 -9.74 22.10
C TYR A 315 -14.98 -8.51 22.55
N GLY A 316 -14.89 -7.46 21.71
CA GLY A 316 -14.15 -6.22 22.01
C GLY A 316 -12.63 -6.28 21.80
N TRP A 317 -12.10 -7.40 21.30
CA TRP A 317 -10.65 -7.60 21.12
C TRP A 317 -10.28 -8.36 19.86
N SER A 318 -11.24 -8.97 19.15
CA SER A 318 -10.99 -9.72 17.92
C SER A 318 -11.85 -9.23 16.78
N PHE A 319 -11.45 -9.51 15.55
CA PHE A 319 -12.25 -9.26 14.36
C PHE A 319 -12.51 -10.56 13.61
N GLU A 320 -13.68 -10.67 13.00
CA GLU A 320 -14.08 -11.79 12.14
C GLU A 320 -14.42 -11.26 10.75
N LEU A 321 -13.89 -11.88 9.70
CA LEU A 321 -14.18 -11.47 8.33
C LEU A 321 -15.65 -11.73 8.00
N SER A 322 -16.42 -10.66 7.88
CA SER A 322 -17.86 -10.72 7.64
C SER A 322 -18.22 -10.56 6.16
N ARG A 323 -17.38 -9.88 5.38
CA ARG A 323 -17.60 -9.64 3.95
C ARG A 323 -16.30 -9.39 3.19
N VAL A 324 -16.27 -9.85 1.95
CA VAL A 324 -15.23 -9.53 0.97
C VAL A 324 -15.93 -8.91 -0.25
N GLU A 325 -15.66 -7.64 -0.53
CA GLU A 325 -16.25 -6.93 -1.67
C GLU A 325 -15.17 -6.66 -2.72
N VAL A 326 -15.36 -7.17 -3.92
CA VAL A 326 -14.52 -6.89 -5.09
C VAL A 326 -14.99 -5.59 -5.71
N LEU A 327 -14.07 -4.65 -5.95
CA LEU A 327 -14.39 -3.36 -6.54
C LEU A 327 -14.06 -3.36 -8.03
N GLU A 328 -15.09 -3.27 -8.88
CA GLU A 328 -14.93 -3.24 -10.34
C GLU A 328 -15.52 -1.97 -10.97
N ALA A 329 -14.93 -1.56 -12.10
CA ALA A 329 -15.44 -0.54 -12.99
C ALA A 329 -15.44 -1.08 -14.43
N ASP A 330 -16.45 -0.70 -15.22
CA ASP A 330 -16.78 -1.34 -16.50
C ASP A 330 -15.67 -1.37 -17.56
N ASN A 331 -14.64 -0.50 -17.46
CA ASN A 331 -13.69 -0.29 -18.57
C ASN A 331 -12.25 0.05 -18.16
N PHE A 332 -11.90 0.02 -16.87
CA PHE A 332 -10.55 0.35 -16.43
C PHE A 332 -10.22 -0.28 -15.10
N LYS A 333 -8.91 -0.37 -14.81
CA LYS A 333 -8.41 -0.85 -13.53
C LYS A 333 -8.50 0.24 -12.49
N LEU A 334 -9.02 -0.13 -11.33
CA LEU A 334 -9.02 0.69 -10.13
C LEU A 334 -7.78 0.36 -9.29
N MET A 335 -7.27 1.37 -8.60
CA MET A 335 -6.24 1.26 -7.58
C MET A 335 -6.80 1.76 -6.25
N PRO A 336 -6.64 1.03 -5.15
CA PRO A 336 -7.02 1.53 -3.84
C PRO A 336 -6.12 2.70 -3.44
N VAL A 337 -6.74 3.74 -2.86
CA VAL A 337 -6.02 4.92 -2.36
C VAL A 337 -6.10 4.93 -0.83
N SER A 338 -7.30 5.01 -0.27
CA SER A 338 -7.49 5.06 1.18
C SER A 338 -8.90 4.67 1.61
N ALA A 339 -9.04 4.23 2.86
CA ALA A 339 -10.31 4.06 3.55
C ALA A 339 -10.25 4.90 4.83
N ARG A 340 -10.99 6.01 4.90
CA ARG A 340 -10.95 6.96 6.03
C ARG A 340 -12.30 7.62 6.25
N GLY A 341 -12.75 7.67 7.51
CA GLY A 341 -13.97 8.40 7.88
C GLY A 341 -15.24 7.88 7.20
N GLY A 342 -15.29 6.55 6.99
CA GLY A 342 -16.36 5.84 6.29
C GLY A 342 -16.33 5.96 4.77
N ALA A 343 -15.44 6.78 4.20
CA ALA A 343 -15.28 6.94 2.76
C ALA A 343 -14.16 6.02 2.23
N LEU A 344 -14.40 5.46 1.04
CA LEU A 344 -13.42 4.70 0.26
C LEU A 344 -12.98 5.54 -0.92
N PHE A 345 -11.67 5.69 -1.10
CA PHE A 345 -11.07 6.39 -2.23
C PHE A 345 -10.34 5.40 -3.13
N LEU A 346 -10.60 5.52 -4.43
CA LEU A 346 -9.96 4.73 -5.48
C LEU A 346 -9.47 5.67 -6.58
N TRP A 347 -8.43 5.25 -7.30
CA TRP A 347 -7.87 5.97 -8.43
C TRP A 347 -7.92 5.08 -9.68
N GLY A 348 -8.32 5.64 -10.82
CA GLY A 348 -8.31 4.91 -12.09
C GLY A 348 -8.73 5.81 -13.24
N ASN A 349 -8.21 5.56 -14.45
CA ASN A 349 -8.56 6.34 -15.65
C ASN A 349 -8.50 7.88 -15.41
N ASN A 350 -7.42 8.36 -14.80
CA ASN A 350 -7.22 9.77 -14.43
C ASN A 350 -8.38 10.41 -13.66
N SER A 351 -9.03 9.61 -12.81
CA SER A 351 -10.22 10.00 -12.06
C SER A 351 -10.12 9.53 -10.61
N LEU A 352 -10.52 10.40 -9.69
CA LEU A 352 -10.64 10.10 -8.27
C LEU A 352 -12.07 9.66 -7.98
N PHE A 353 -12.22 8.47 -7.41
CA PHE A 353 -13.51 7.91 -7.02
C PHE A 353 -13.66 7.98 -5.51
N ARG A 354 -14.86 8.35 -5.05
CA ARG A 354 -15.28 8.29 -3.66
C ARG A 354 -16.54 7.45 -3.55
N VAL A 355 -16.52 6.46 -2.66
CA VAL A 355 -17.71 5.71 -2.24
C VAL A 355 -17.94 5.96 -0.76
N LYS A 356 -19.13 6.44 -0.41
CA LYS A 356 -19.53 6.64 0.99
C LYS A 356 -21.03 6.39 1.12
N ASP A 357 -21.42 5.59 2.12
CA ASP A 357 -22.81 5.29 2.43
C ASP A 357 -23.62 4.77 1.21
N GLY A 358 -22.97 3.98 0.34
CA GLY A 358 -23.56 3.48 -0.90
C GLY A 358 -23.73 4.53 -2.01
N ALA A 359 -23.32 5.78 -1.80
CA ALA A 359 -23.28 6.80 -2.83
C ALA A 359 -21.87 6.91 -3.44
N GLY A 360 -21.80 6.94 -4.77
CA GLY A 360 -20.56 7.04 -5.52
C GLY A 360 -20.44 8.39 -6.21
N LYS A 361 -19.25 8.97 -6.16
CA LYS A 361 -18.89 10.15 -6.95
C LYS A 361 -17.53 9.93 -7.59
N ALA A 362 -17.37 10.43 -8.81
CA ALA A 362 -16.06 10.56 -9.45
C ALA A 362 -15.79 12.00 -9.84
N TRP A 363 -14.52 12.38 -9.78
CA TRP A 363 -14.03 13.61 -10.37
C TRP A 363 -12.93 13.29 -11.37
N SER A 364 -13.13 13.76 -12.61
CA SER A 364 -12.30 13.38 -13.74
C SER A 364 -11.91 14.57 -14.60
N MET A 365 -10.72 14.51 -15.21
CA MET A 365 -10.28 15.47 -16.22
C MET A 365 -11.01 15.31 -17.56
N HIS A 366 -11.40 14.07 -17.88
CA HIS A 366 -12.08 13.73 -19.12
C HIS A 366 -13.49 13.18 -18.82
N PRO A 367 -14.44 13.28 -19.76
CA PRO A 367 -15.73 12.62 -19.62
C PRO A 367 -15.56 11.14 -19.28
N LEU A 368 -16.18 10.70 -18.19
CA LEU A 368 -16.22 9.29 -17.83
C LEU A 368 -17.30 8.59 -18.65
N ASN A 369 -16.92 7.54 -19.37
CA ASN A 369 -17.87 6.63 -20.01
C ASN A 369 -18.50 5.66 -18.99
N THR A 370 -17.95 5.59 -17.79
CA THR A 370 -18.44 4.74 -16.71
C THR A 370 -19.41 5.51 -15.83
N THR A 371 -20.59 4.92 -15.63
CA THR A 371 -21.65 5.48 -14.79
C THR A 371 -21.91 4.62 -13.54
N GLN A 372 -21.23 3.48 -13.44
CA GLN A 372 -21.44 2.47 -12.42
C GLN A 372 -20.11 2.04 -11.80
N LEU A 373 -20.13 1.86 -10.47
CA LEU A 373 -19.09 1.18 -9.72
C LEU A 373 -19.73 -0.02 -9.03
N GLU A 374 -19.12 -1.19 -9.18
CA GLU A 374 -19.68 -2.42 -8.61
C GLU A 374 -18.94 -2.79 -7.32
N LEU A 375 -19.70 -3.08 -6.28
CA LEU A 375 -19.23 -3.68 -5.03
C LEU A 375 -19.77 -5.09 -4.99
N LEU A 376 -18.98 -6.03 -5.48
CA LEU A 376 -19.38 -7.40 -5.69
C LEU A 376 -18.98 -8.25 -4.48
N ASN A 377 -19.96 -8.64 -3.67
CA ASN A 377 -19.75 -9.53 -2.54
C ASN A 377 -19.29 -10.90 -3.02
N HIS A 378 -18.15 -11.36 -2.52
CA HIS A 378 -17.61 -12.68 -2.79
C HIS A 378 -17.63 -13.52 -1.50
N SER A 379 -18.84 -13.86 -1.04
CA SER A 379 -19.07 -14.61 0.20
C SER A 379 -18.26 -15.93 0.28
N GLN A 380 -18.13 -16.65 -0.84
CA GLN A 380 -17.32 -17.88 -0.91
C GLN A 380 -15.82 -17.64 -0.69
N LEU A 381 -15.29 -16.47 -1.10
CA LEU A 381 -13.89 -16.12 -0.93
C LEU A 381 -13.60 -15.76 0.53
N ALA A 382 -14.57 -15.19 1.27
CA ALA A 382 -14.37 -14.87 2.68
C ALA A 382 -13.91 -16.08 3.50
N VAL A 383 -14.54 -17.24 3.28
CA VAL A 383 -14.22 -18.49 4.01
C VAL A 383 -12.83 -19.03 3.70
N SER A 384 -12.32 -18.82 2.48
CA SER A 384 -11.01 -19.34 2.05
C SER A 384 -9.87 -18.33 2.19
N MET A 385 -10.19 -17.04 2.23
CA MET A 385 -9.24 -15.95 2.26
C MET A 385 -8.70 -15.70 3.66
N GLU A 386 -9.54 -15.73 4.70
CA GLU A 386 -9.08 -15.58 6.08
C GLU A 386 -8.30 -16.82 6.52
N ARG A 387 -7.09 -16.60 7.04
CA ARG A 387 -6.26 -17.65 7.63
C ARG A 387 -5.72 -17.19 8.97
N ALA A 388 -5.62 -18.15 9.89
CA ALA A 388 -4.88 -17.94 11.11
C ALA A 388 -3.38 -17.90 10.80
N LEU A 389 -2.72 -16.81 11.17
CA LEU A 389 -1.27 -16.73 11.21
C LEU A 389 -0.80 -17.19 12.59
N TYR A 390 0.26 -18.00 12.61
CA TYR A 390 0.89 -18.49 13.82
C TYR A 390 2.36 -18.05 13.86
N GLY A 391 2.94 -18.02 15.05
CA GLY A 391 4.37 -17.74 15.23
C GLY A 391 4.74 -16.25 15.28
N TRP A 392 3.78 -15.35 15.07
CA TRP A 392 3.99 -13.94 15.33
C TRP A 392 4.18 -13.69 16.82
N ARG A 393 5.13 -12.81 17.14
CA ARG A 393 5.45 -12.39 18.51
C ARG A 393 5.69 -10.90 18.54
N SER A 394 5.55 -10.33 19.73
CA SER A 394 5.95 -8.95 20.01
C SER A 394 7.20 -8.94 20.87
N ILE A 395 8.15 -8.09 20.52
CA ILE A 395 9.46 -8.00 21.19
C ILE A 395 9.72 -6.55 21.55
N PRO A 396 9.78 -6.20 22.85
CA PRO A 396 9.98 -4.84 23.28
C PRO A 396 11.46 -4.42 23.15
N GLY A 397 11.70 -3.11 23.10
CA GLY A 397 13.01 -2.50 23.26
C GLY A 397 13.96 -2.71 22.08
N ILE A 398 13.42 -2.82 20.86
CA ILE A 398 14.23 -3.06 19.65
C ILE A 398 14.92 -1.81 19.10
N VAL A 399 14.31 -0.64 19.30
CA VAL A 399 14.79 0.65 18.80
C VAL A 399 15.09 1.56 19.97
N GLU A 400 16.24 2.23 19.88
CA GLU A 400 16.72 3.22 20.84
C GLU A 400 16.82 4.60 20.17
N GLU A 401 16.80 5.65 21.01
CA GLU A 401 17.15 7.00 20.57
C GLU A 401 18.65 7.08 20.30
N LYS A 402 19.02 7.61 19.13
CA LYS A 402 20.41 7.72 18.68
C LYS A 402 20.85 9.19 18.61
N PRO A 403 22.16 9.47 18.80
CA PRO A 403 22.73 10.77 18.47
C PRO A 403 22.43 11.15 17.02
N CYS A 404 21.63 12.19 16.85
CA CYS A 404 21.13 12.62 15.55
C CYS A 404 22.14 13.60 14.93
N ASN A 405 23.21 13.08 14.31
CA ASN A 405 24.27 13.88 13.67
C ASN A 405 23.83 14.50 12.31
N VAL A 406 22.56 14.90 12.23
CA VAL A 406 21.98 15.53 11.04
C VAL A 406 21.87 17.03 11.21
N LEU A 407 22.42 17.75 10.24
CA LEU A 407 22.24 19.19 10.14
C LEU A 407 21.01 19.45 9.28
N LEU A 408 19.92 19.86 9.93
CA LEU A 408 18.67 20.17 9.25
C LEU A 408 18.70 21.57 8.65
N SER A 409 18.17 21.69 7.45
CA SER A 409 17.87 22.98 6.81
C SER A 409 16.45 22.94 6.28
N VAL A 410 15.68 23.99 6.57
CA VAL A 410 14.32 24.15 6.07
C VAL A 410 14.31 25.25 5.03
N ARG A 411 13.74 24.96 3.87
CA ARG A 411 13.61 25.90 2.78
C ARG A 411 12.14 26.06 2.40
N PRO A 412 11.60 27.30 2.35
CA PRO A 412 10.28 27.50 1.78
C PRO A 412 10.27 27.12 0.29
N LEU A 413 9.17 26.50 -0.14
CA LEU A 413 8.93 26.13 -1.52
C LEU A 413 7.80 26.99 -2.08
N GLU A 414 7.94 27.37 -3.34
CA GLU A 414 6.90 28.08 -4.08
C GLU A 414 6.22 27.08 -5.04
N PRO A 415 5.10 26.45 -4.65
CA PRO A 415 4.36 25.56 -5.53
C PRO A 415 3.77 26.32 -6.71
N THR A 416 3.72 25.67 -7.87
CA THR A 416 2.88 26.14 -8.97
C THR A 416 1.43 25.82 -8.66
N VAL A 417 0.61 26.86 -8.54
CA VAL A 417 -0.82 26.74 -8.26
C VAL A 417 -1.58 26.69 -9.58
N THR A 418 -2.27 25.58 -9.83
CA THR A 418 -3.15 25.44 -11.00
C THR A 418 -4.56 25.14 -10.53
N THR A 419 -5.52 25.93 -11.01
CA THR A 419 -6.94 25.69 -10.78
C THR A 419 -7.62 25.30 -12.07
N PHE A 420 -8.41 24.24 -12.03
CA PHE A 420 -9.13 23.72 -13.18
C PHE A 420 -10.40 23.00 -12.73
N LYS A 421 -11.32 22.75 -13.67
CA LYS A 421 -12.58 22.08 -13.38
C LYS A 421 -12.46 20.60 -13.69
N TRP A 422 -12.69 19.76 -12.69
CA TRP A 422 -13.05 18.38 -12.89
C TRP A 422 -14.55 18.25 -13.12
N ARG A 423 -14.92 17.31 -13.98
CA ARG A 423 -16.30 16.93 -14.12
C ARG A 423 -16.67 16.04 -12.94
N GLU A 424 -17.52 16.53 -12.07
CA GLU A 424 -18.16 15.70 -11.06
C GLU A 424 -19.21 14.82 -11.76
N THR A 425 -19.08 13.51 -11.59
CA THR A 425 -20.01 12.52 -12.12
C THR A 425 -20.57 11.71 -10.95
N SER A 426 -21.88 11.71 -10.80
CA SER A 426 -22.54 10.81 -9.85
C SER A 426 -22.48 9.39 -10.39
N LEU A 427 -22.02 8.45 -9.57
CA LEU A 427 -21.92 7.05 -9.94
C LEU A 427 -23.01 6.27 -9.23
N LYS A 428 -23.62 5.35 -9.96
CA LYS A 428 -24.46 4.31 -9.36
C LYS A 428 -23.53 3.28 -8.72
N VAL A 429 -23.57 3.16 -7.41
CA VAL A 429 -22.87 2.08 -6.70
C VAL A 429 -23.81 0.89 -6.66
N VAL A 430 -23.45 -0.17 -7.37
CA VAL A 430 -24.27 -1.39 -7.44
C VAL A 430 -23.64 -2.44 -6.55
N ALA A 431 -24.35 -2.80 -5.49
CA ALA A 431 -24.03 -4.00 -4.72
C ALA A 431 -24.52 -5.23 -5.50
N GLY A 432 -23.67 -6.24 -5.62
CA GLY A 432 -24.00 -7.48 -6.31
C GLY A 432 -23.28 -8.68 -5.69
N GLU A 433 -23.51 -9.87 -6.23
CA GLU A 433 -22.69 -11.04 -5.93
C GLU A 433 -21.62 -11.17 -7.01
N TYR A 434 -20.38 -11.41 -6.59
CA TYR A 434 -19.28 -11.67 -7.52
C TYR A 434 -19.53 -12.98 -8.25
N LYS A 435 -19.61 -12.90 -9.58
CA LYS A 435 -19.66 -14.08 -10.44
C LYS A 435 -18.28 -14.31 -10.99
N SER A 436 -17.73 -15.48 -10.66
CA SER A 436 -16.44 -15.89 -11.19
C SER A 436 -16.44 -15.79 -12.73
N LYS A 437 -15.44 -15.10 -13.27
CA LYS A 437 -15.23 -14.91 -14.71
C LYS A 437 -14.36 -16.00 -15.31
N VAL A 438 -13.91 -16.98 -14.52
CA VAL A 438 -13.06 -18.04 -15.03
C VAL A 438 -13.81 -18.87 -16.07
N GLU A 439 -13.33 -18.81 -17.31
CA GLU A 439 -13.84 -19.65 -18.38
C GLU A 439 -13.53 -21.11 -18.07
N LEU A 440 -14.52 -22.00 -18.23
CA LEU A 440 -14.36 -23.44 -18.01
C LEU A 440 -13.17 -24.01 -18.78
N GLY A 441 -12.90 -23.48 -19.99
CA GLY A 441 -11.75 -23.87 -20.80
C GLY A 441 -10.41 -23.62 -20.09
N THR A 442 -10.26 -22.47 -19.43
CA THR A 442 -9.06 -22.14 -18.64
C THR A 442 -8.92 -23.05 -17.42
N LEU A 443 -10.03 -23.38 -16.74
CA LEU A 443 -10.00 -24.36 -15.64
C LEU A 443 -9.55 -25.74 -16.11
N VAL A 444 -10.08 -26.21 -17.24
CA VAL A 444 -9.70 -27.50 -17.83
C VAL A 444 -8.25 -27.49 -18.26
N GLN A 445 -7.79 -26.45 -18.97
CA GLN A 445 -6.39 -26.31 -19.37
C GLN A 445 -5.47 -26.36 -18.15
N ARG A 446 -5.76 -25.60 -17.10
CA ARG A 446 -4.94 -25.59 -15.88
C ARG A 446 -5.00 -26.90 -15.12
N TRP A 447 -6.15 -27.57 -15.11
CA TRP A 447 -6.25 -28.92 -14.56
C TRP A 447 -5.36 -29.88 -15.35
N LEU A 448 -5.34 -29.80 -16.68
CA LEU A 448 -4.44 -30.59 -17.51
C LEU A 448 -2.97 -30.26 -17.22
N GLU A 449 -2.60 -28.98 -17.15
CA GLU A 449 -1.24 -28.51 -16.85
C GLU A 449 -0.73 -29.00 -15.48
N ARG A 450 -1.55 -28.89 -14.43
CA ARG A 450 -1.20 -29.37 -13.08
C ARG A 450 -1.13 -30.90 -12.99
N ASN A 451 -1.85 -31.59 -13.87
CA ASN A 451 -1.91 -33.05 -13.90
C ASN A 451 -1.13 -33.63 -15.08
N VAL A 452 -0.24 -32.88 -15.73
CA VAL A 452 0.63 -33.39 -16.83
C VAL A 452 1.31 -34.71 -16.45
N PRO A 453 1.89 -34.89 -15.25
CA PRO A 453 2.46 -36.18 -14.86
C PRO A 453 1.42 -37.32 -14.86
N LEU A 454 0.20 -37.07 -14.40
CA LEU A 454 -0.88 -38.07 -14.43
C LEU A 454 -1.35 -38.37 -15.85
N LEU A 455 -1.40 -37.35 -16.72
CA LEU A 455 -1.74 -37.51 -18.13
C LEU A 455 -0.66 -38.32 -18.87
N LEU A 456 0.63 -38.05 -18.60
CA LEU A 456 1.75 -38.81 -19.15
C LEU A 456 1.76 -40.27 -18.67
N LEU A 457 1.32 -40.52 -17.43
CA LEU A 457 1.19 -41.87 -16.87
C LEU A 457 -0.12 -42.56 -17.27
N SER A 458 -1.10 -41.83 -17.81
CA SER A 458 -2.42 -42.38 -18.12
C SER A 458 -2.37 -43.57 -19.10
N PRO A 459 -1.53 -43.60 -20.16
CA PRO A 459 -1.46 -44.78 -21.04
C PRO A 459 -0.92 -46.01 -20.29
N ALA A 460 0.08 -45.83 -19.42
CA ALA A 460 0.64 -46.90 -18.62
C ALA A 460 -0.37 -47.43 -17.59
N LEU A 461 -1.12 -46.54 -16.92
CA LEU A 461 -2.19 -46.91 -16.01
C LEU A 461 -3.33 -47.66 -16.72
N VAL A 462 -3.70 -47.24 -17.94
CA VAL A 462 -4.70 -47.93 -18.76
C VAL A 462 -4.22 -49.31 -19.20
N ILE A 463 -2.97 -49.45 -19.63
CA ILE A 463 -2.37 -50.75 -19.97
C ILE A 463 -2.35 -51.66 -18.74
N PHE A 464 -1.90 -51.15 -17.60
CA PHE A 464 -1.82 -51.91 -16.35
C PHE A 464 -3.20 -52.38 -15.87
N ALA A 465 -4.19 -51.49 -15.86
CA ALA A 465 -5.58 -51.83 -15.51
C ALA A 465 -6.16 -52.87 -16.48
N SER A 466 -5.85 -52.76 -17.79
CA SER A 466 -6.28 -53.73 -18.80
C SER A 466 -5.65 -55.12 -18.58
N LEU A 467 -4.37 -55.19 -18.22
CA LEU A 467 -3.70 -56.44 -17.87
C LEU A 467 -4.30 -57.08 -16.61
N ILE A 468 -4.61 -56.29 -15.59
CA ILE A 468 -5.29 -56.76 -14.37
C ILE A 468 -6.67 -57.33 -14.70
N LEU A 469 -7.48 -56.62 -15.49
CA LEU A 469 -8.81 -57.08 -15.91
C LEU A 469 -8.72 -58.38 -16.75
N ALA A 470 -7.73 -58.48 -17.63
CA ALA A 470 -7.48 -59.71 -18.41
C ALA A 470 -7.08 -60.89 -17.50
N ALA A 471 -6.24 -60.66 -16.48
CA ALA A 471 -5.86 -61.68 -15.51
C ALA A 471 -7.06 -62.15 -14.66
N PHE A 472 -7.91 -61.23 -14.19
CA PHE A 472 -9.14 -61.57 -13.46
C PHE A 472 -10.12 -62.38 -14.32
N ARG A 473 -10.26 -62.04 -15.62
CA ARG A 473 -11.07 -62.83 -16.56
C ARG A 473 -10.52 -64.25 -16.71
N ARG A 474 -9.20 -64.43 -16.85
CA ARG A 474 -8.58 -65.77 -16.94
C ARG A 474 -8.77 -66.60 -15.68
N ARG A 475 -8.76 -65.97 -14.48
CA ARG A 475 -8.94 -66.68 -13.21
C ARG A 475 -10.35 -67.27 -13.04
N ARG A 476 -11.37 -66.65 -13.66
CA ARG A 476 -12.74 -67.19 -13.69
C ARG A 476 -12.92 -68.38 -14.64
N SER A 477 -11.98 -68.60 -15.56
CA SER A 477 -12.03 -69.69 -16.54
C SER A 477 -11.29 -70.97 -16.11
N TYR A 478 -10.69 -71.00 -14.91
CA TYR A 478 -10.19 -72.27 -14.37
C TYR A 478 -11.39 -73.10 -13.90
N PRO A 479 -11.61 -74.31 -14.44
CA PRO A 479 -12.63 -75.20 -13.92
C PRO A 479 -12.33 -75.42 -12.44
N LYS A 480 -13.36 -75.29 -11.57
CA LYS A 480 -13.25 -75.67 -10.17
C LYS A 480 -12.67 -77.08 -10.14
N ALA A 481 -11.45 -77.23 -9.62
CA ALA A 481 -10.90 -78.55 -9.37
C ALA A 481 -11.90 -79.30 -8.49
N VAL A 482 -12.52 -80.33 -9.07
CA VAL A 482 -13.38 -81.23 -8.33
C VAL A 482 -12.46 -81.95 -7.36
N HIS A 483 -12.45 -81.52 -6.10
CA HIS A 483 -11.83 -82.27 -5.02
C HIS A 483 -12.59 -83.59 -4.90
N VAL A 484 -12.05 -84.64 -5.50
CA VAL A 484 -12.46 -86.02 -5.22
C VAL A 484 -11.88 -86.35 -3.85
N TYR A 485 -12.70 -86.21 -2.81
CA TYR A 485 -12.44 -86.86 -1.52
C TYR A 485 -12.52 -88.37 -1.73
N ARG A 486 -11.48 -89.08 -1.30
CA ARG A 486 -11.50 -90.52 -1.08
C ARG A 486 -11.42 -90.78 0.41
#